data_AF-A0A7W6C001-F1
#
_entry.id   AF-A0A7W6C001-F1
#
_cell.length_a   1.000
_cell.length_b   1.000
_cell.length_c   1.000
_cell.angle_alpha   90.00
_cell.angle_beta   90.00
_cell.angle_gamma   90.00
#
_symmetry.space_group_name_H-M   'P 1'
#
loop_
_entity.id
_entity.type
_entity.pdbx_description
1 polymer ?
#
loop_
_entity_poly.entity_id
_entity_poly.type
_entity_poly.pdbx_seq_one_letter_code
_entity_poly.pdbx_strand_id
1 'polypeptide(L)'
;MVEERITTVEGANGPTTHTTVIHDGDRKRGGGGTALLAIVLLIAVIAGIYFFSQSSSSESAKDNAVAEAASSVGNAAKQVGSAAENAADKITNK
;
A
#
# COMPACT_ATOMS: atom_id res chain seq x y z
N MET A 1 39.61 -21.02 -6.63
CA MET A 1 40.50 -22.16 -6.38
C MET A 1 39.66 -23.16 -5.61
N VAL A 2 39.40 -24.34 -6.18
CA VAL A 2 38.50 -25.35 -5.60
C VAL A 2 39.34 -26.20 -4.64
N GLU A 3 38.96 -26.27 -3.36
CA GLU A 3 39.65 -27.12 -2.39
C GLU A 3 39.14 -28.56 -2.55
N GLU A 4 39.88 -29.35 -3.31
CA GLU A 4 39.65 -30.79 -3.43
C GLU A 4 40.18 -31.49 -2.16
N ARG A 5 39.28 -31.95 -1.29
CA ARG A 5 39.64 -32.78 -0.14
C ARG A 5 39.22 -34.23 -0.39
N ILE A 6 40.17 -35.06 -0.80
CA ILE A 6 40.00 -36.51 -0.89
C ILE A 6 40.18 -37.12 0.50
N THR A 7 39.16 -37.80 1.03
CA THR A 7 39.27 -38.57 2.28
C THR A 7 39.22 -40.06 1.95
N THR A 8 40.33 -40.77 2.15
CA THR A 8 40.41 -42.22 1.96
C THR A 8 40.05 -42.92 3.26
N VAL A 9 39.00 -43.75 3.24
CA VAL A 9 38.65 -44.63 4.37
C VAL A 9 39.02 -46.06 3.95
N GLU A 10 40.07 -46.60 4.56
CA GLU A 10 40.52 -47.96 4.29
C GLU A 10 39.67 -48.94 5.10
N GLY A 11 38.77 -49.64 4.42
CA GLY A 11 37.94 -50.68 5.02
C GLY A 11 38.81 -51.87 5.38
N ALA A 12 38.91 -52.19 6.67
CA ALA A 12 39.84 -53.19 7.20
C ALA A 12 39.68 -54.63 6.66
N ASN A 13 38.71 -54.94 5.77
CA ASN A 13 38.52 -56.24 5.11
C ASN A 13 37.59 -56.15 3.87
N GLY A 14 37.93 -55.39 2.82
CA GLY A 14 37.16 -55.39 1.55
C GLY A 14 37.65 -54.37 0.50
N PRO A 15 37.25 -54.49 -0.78
CA PRO A 15 37.78 -53.67 -1.87
C PRO A 15 37.59 -52.17 -1.62
N THR A 16 38.67 -51.42 -1.83
CA THR A 16 38.75 -49.96 -1.65
C THR A 16 37.70 -49.26 -2.51
N THR A 17 36.71 -48.65 -1.87
CA THR A 17 35.63 -47.90 -2.55
C THR A 17 35.92 -46.41 -2.45
N HIS A 18 36.12 -45.76 -3.59
CA HIS A 18 36.29 -44.31 -3.68
C HIS A 18 34.91 -43.65 -3.82
N THR A 19 34.53 -42.80 -2.86
CA THR A 19 33.30 -41.99 -2.94
C THR A 19 33.68 -40.53 -3.15
N THR A 20 33.45 -40.03 -4.37
CA THR A 20 33.60 -38.61 -4.67
C THR A 20 32.31 -37.89 -4.32
N VAL A 21 32.34 -37.08 -3.25
CA VAL A 21 31.22 -36.20 -2.89
C VAL A 21 31.39 -34.88 -3.64
N ILE A 22 30.75 -34.75 -4.80
CA ILE A 22 30.70 -33.50 -5.55
C ILE A 22 29.69 -32.59 -4.84
N HIS A 23 30.19 -31.59 -4.12
CA HIS A 23 29.37 -30.46 -3.73
C HIS A 23 29.24 -29.57 -4.96
N ASP A 24 28.19 -29.80 -5.77
CA ASP A 24 27.81 -28.84 -6.82
C ASP A 24 27.65 -27.48 -6.15
N GLY A 25 28.59 -26.58 -6.45
CA GLY A 25 28.74 -25.24 -5.87
C GLY A 25 27.57 -24.29 -6.14
N ASP A 26 26.47 -24.77 -6.70
CA ASP A 26 25.35 -23.95 -7.18
C ASP A 26 23.99 -24.38 -6.64
N ARG A 27 23.93 -24.95 -5.44
CA ARG A 27 22.68 -24.89 -4.67
C ARG A 27 22.55 -23.52 -3.98
N LYS A 28 22.54 -22.45 -4.79
CA LYS A 28 21.83 -21.19 -4.46
C LYS A 28 20.33 -21.48 -4.37
N ARG A 29 19.92 -22.30 -3.41
CA ARG A 29 18.51 -22.58 -3.07
C ARG A 29 17.84 -21.41 -2.31
N GLY A 30 18.42 -20.21 -2.38
CA GLY A 30 17.89 -19.00 -1.73
C GLY A 30 16.90 -18.17 -2.56
N GLY A 31 16.74 -18.45 -3.86
CA GLY A 31 16.00 -17.54 -4.77
C GLY A 31 14.48 -17.62 -4.71
N GLY A 32 13.90 -18.77 -4.36
CA GLY A 32 12.44 -18.97 -4.41
C GLY A 32 11.67 -18.21 -3.33
N GLY A 33 12.17 -18.25 -2.09
CA GLY A 33 11.54 -17.55 -0.96
C GLY A 33 11.65 -16.03 -1.09
N THR A 34 12.79 -15.52 -1.53
CA THR A 34 13.00 -14.07 -1.73
C THR A 34 12.18 -13.54 -2.89
N ALA A 35 12.03 -14.32 -3.98
CA ALA A 35 11.21 -13.93 -5.12
C ALA A 35 9.72 -13.88 -4.75
N LEU A 36 9.21 -14.89 -4.03
CA LEU A 36 7.82 -14.89 -3.55
C LEU A 36 7.55 -13.72 -2.59
N LEU A 37 8.48 -13.45 -1.69
CA LEU A 37 8.35 -12.34 -0.74
C LEU A 37 8.34 -10.98 -1.45
N ALA A 38 9.17 -10.81 -2.49
CA ALA A 38 9.15 -9.60 -3.32
C ALA A 38 7.81 -9.41 -4.06
N ILE A 39 7.22 -10.49 -4.59
CA ILE A 39 5.91 -10.44 -5.26
C ILE A 39 4.80 -10.05 -4.27
N VAL A 40 4.79 -10.64 -3.07
CA VAL A 40 3.80 -10.32 -2.03
C VAL A 40 3.93 -8.85 -1.61
N LEU A 41 5.16 -8.35 -1.44
CA LEU A 41 5.41 -6.94 -1.11
C LEU A 41 4.88 -6.00 -2.20
N LEU A 42 5.10 -6.35 -3.47
CA LEU A 42 4.61 -5.56 -4.61
C LEU A 42 3.07 -5.46 -4.60
N ILE A 43 2.38 -6.57 -4.36
CA ILE A 43 0.91 -6.60 -4.27
C ILE A 43 0.42 -5.75 -3.10
N ALA A 44 1.09 -5.84 -1.94
CA ALA A 44 0.75 -5.03 -0.77
C ALA A 44 0.88 -3.52 -1.03
N VAL A 45 1.91 -3.08 -1.76
CA VAL A 45 2.08 -1.67 -2.14
C VAL A 45 0.95 -1.22 -3.07
N ILE A 46 0.60 -2.01 -4.08
CA ILE A 46 -0.48 -1.67 -5.02
C ILE A 46 -1.82 -1.56 -4.28
N ALA A 47 -2.13 -2.53 -3.40
CA ALA A 47 -3.34 -2.51 -2.59
C ALA A 47 -3.36 -1.31 -1.62
N GLY A 48 -2.22 -0.98 -1.01
CA GLY A 48 -2.06 0.18 -0.15
C GLY A 48 -2.32 1.49 -0.89
N ILE A 49 -1.76 1.67 -2.09
CA ILE A 49 -2.01 2.85 -2.94
C ILE A 49 -3.48 2.92 -3.35
N TYR A 50 -4.10 1.79 -3.72
CA TYR A 50 -5.51 1.75 -4.12
C TYR A 50 -6.44 2.14 -2.96
N PHE A 51 -6.24 1.57 -1.77
CA PHE A 51 -7.03 1.91 -0.58
C PHE A 51 -6.79 3.35 -0.11
N PHE A 52 -5.53 3.80 -0.12
CA PHE A 52 -5.18 5.18 0.22
C PHE A 52 -5.80 6.19 -0.77
N SER A 53 -5.75 5.89 -2.07
CA SER A 53 -6.38 6.70 -3.10
C SER A 53 -7.91 6.72 -2.98
N GLN A 54 -8.54 5.61 -2.62
CA GLN A 54 -10.00 5.55 -2.40
C GLN A 54 -10.44 6.36 -1.18
N SER A 55 -9.60 6.43 -0.13
CA SER A 55 -9.83 7.29 1.03
C SER A 55 -9.78 8.77 0.65
N SER A 56 -8.82 9.18 -0.20
CA SER A 56 -8.65 10.58 -0.62
C SER A 56 -9.80 11.09 -1.51
N SER A 57 -10.42 10.22 -2.32
CA SER A 57 -11.59 10.58 -3.14
C SER A 57 -12.89 10.72 -2.33
N SER A 58 -12.99 10.09 -1.17
CA SER A 58 -14.19 10.17 -0.32
C SER A 58 -14.26 11.47 0.48
N GLU A 59 -13.11 12.11 0.74
CA GLU A 59 -13.01 13.39 1.44
C GLU A 59 -13.32 14.56 0.49
N SER A 60 -12.76 14.54 -0.72
CA SER A 60 -13.03 15.54 -1.76
C SER A 60 -14.50 15.55 -2.23
N ALA A 61 -15.17 14.39 -2.30
CA ALA A 61 -16.61 14.34 -2.58
C ALA A 61 -17.46 14.92 -1.43
N LYS A 62 -17.06 14.67 -0.17
CA LYS A 62 -17.74 15.24 1.01
C LYS A 62 -17.53 16.75 1.10
N ASP A 63 -16.32 17.23 0.86
CA ASP A 63 -15.99 18.66 0.94
C ASP A 63 -16.75 19.47 -0.12
N ASN A 64 -16.91 18.93 -1.33
CA ASN A 64 -17.74 19.55 -2.36
C ASN A 64 -19.22 19.61 -1.96
N ALA A 65 -19.77 18.51 -1.40
CA ALA A 65 -21.15 18.48 -0.93
C ALA A 65 -21.38 19.45 0.26
N VAL A 66 -20.41 19.57 1.17
CA VAL A 66 -20.46 20.51 2.30
C VAL A 66 -20.35 21.95 1.81
N ALA A 67 -19.49 22.24 0.82
CA ALA A 67 -19.38 23.56 0.22
C ALA A 67 -20.68 24.00 -0.49
N GLU A 68 -21.34 23.09 -1.22
CA GLU A 68 -22.64 23.34 -1.86
C GLU A 68 -23.75 23.58 -0.82
N ALA A 69 -23.76 22.80 0.27
CA ALA A 69 -24.68 22.99 1.37
C ALA A 69 -24.47 24.34 2.08
N ALA A 70 -23.22 24.71 2.35
CA ALA A 70 -22.87 26.00 2.96
C ALA A 70 -23.27 27.19 2.08
N SER A 71 -23.05 27.09 0.76
CA SER A 71 -23.48 28.09 -0.21
C SER A 71 -25.00 28.28 -0.20
N SER A 72 -25.75 27.18 -0.18
CA SER A 72 -27.22 27.19 -0.11
C SER A 72 -27.73 27.88 1.16
N VAL A 73 -27.12 27.58 2.32
CA VAL A 73 -27.45 28.24 3.61
C VAL A 73 -27.10 29.73 3.58
N GLY A 74 -25.95 30.10 3.03
CA GLY A 74 -25.55 31.51 2.90
C GLY A 74 -26.53 32.33 2.03
N ASN A 75 -27.04 31.74 0.94
CA ASN A 75 -28.02 32.37 0.08
C ASN A 75 -29.39 32.52 0.76
N ALA A 76 -29.83 31.50 1.52
CA ALA A 76 -31.05 31.59 2.31
C ALA A 76 -30.95 32.66 3.41
N ALA A 77 -29.82 32.71 4.13
CA ALA A 77 -29.57 33.71 5.16
C ALA A 77 -29.58 35.14 4.59
N LYS A 78 -28.99 35.36 3.41
CA LYS A 78 -29.07 36.66 2.71
C LYS A 78 -30.51 37.04 2.37
N GLN A 79 -31.31 36.12 1.82
CA GLN A 79 -32.73 36.39 1.52
C GLN A 79 -33.52 36.76 2.78
N VAL A 80 -33.31 36.04 3.89
CA VAL A 80 -33.95 36.35 5.17
C VAL A 80 -33.51 37.72 5.69
N GLY A 81 -32.22 38.03 5.63
CA GLY A 81 -31.68 39.33 6.02
C GLY A 81 -32.30 40.48 5.22
N SER A 82 -32.34 40.36 3.90
CA SER A 82 -32.99 41.34 3.04
C SER A 82 -34.49 41.49 3.32
N ALA A 83 -35.20 40.40 3.62
CA ALA A 83 -36.61 40.47 3.99
C ALA A 83 -36.83 41.19 5.32
N ALA A 84 -35.96 40.93 6.31
CA ALA A 84 -36.00 41.60 7.61
C ALA A 84 -35.72 43.11 7.49
N GLU A 85 -34.71 43.49 6.70
CA GLU A 85 -34.36 44.90 6.43
C GLU A 85 -35.52 45.63 5.75
N ASN A 86 -36.09 45.03 4.69
CA ASN A 86 -37.28 45.57 4.02
C ASN A 86 -38.48 45.74 4.97
N ALA A 87 -38.66 44.82 5.92
CA ALA A 87 -39.74 44.92 6.91
C ALA A 87 -39.48 46.07 7.91
N ALA A 88 -38.24 46.21 8.37
CA ALA A 88 -37.83 47.30 9.26
C ALA A 88 -38.01 48.68 8.59
N ASP A 89 -37.60 48.80 7.33
CA ASP A 89 -37.74 50.05 6.55
C ASP A 89 -39.20 50.46 6.36
N LYS A 90 -40.10 49.48 6.14
CA LYS A 90 -41.55 49.73 6.02
C LYS A 90 -42.18 50.21 7.33
N ILE A 91 -41.64 49.79 8.48
CA ILE A 91 -42.12 50.22 9.80
C ILE A 91 -41.58 51.62 10.12
N THR A 92 -40.32 51.91 9.79
CA THR A 92 -39.66 53.20 10.05
C THR A 92 -40.17 54.34 9.16
N ASN A 93 -40.48 54.07 7.89
CA ASN A 93 -40.95 55.09 6.94
C ASN A 93 -42.47 55.36 7.01
N LYS A 94 -43.10 55.16 8.16
CA LYS A 94 -44.53 55.38 8.39
C LYS A 94 -44.75 56.41 9.48
#